data_AF-A0AAD2CIW8-F1
#
_entry.id   AF-A0AAD2CIW8-F1
#
_cell.length_a   1.000
_cell.length_b   1.000
_cell.length_c   1.000
_cell.angle_alpha   90.00
_cell.angle_beta   90.00
_cell.angle_gamma   90.00
#
_symmetry.space_group_name_H-M   'P 1'
#
loop_
_entity.id
_entity.type
_entity.pdbx_description
1 polymer ?
#
loop_
_entity_poly.entity_id
_entity_poly.type
_entity_poly.pdbx_seq_one_letter_code
_entity_poly.pdbx_strand_id
1 'polypeptide(L)'
;MPIGLRGAKRRGAGPTEQEMVSLVDKKDTAKSKPKNKTAFPALNRVLPKGGGALDELKVSLLDGGNPSAGGGAGVKAKSIPWDRKRIGRYAALGLASAIVTFLFFNRQRDVHWENFTKMLNPTATGDKKCFYLNKGHKEGTEPCNCPDPTTAQKKTGPLAEQWNRHHDDMVSIAKRLDPNLDIVFLGDSIIERFSGTAGMGAQGVTGHKAAFDRRFSKSAGGRMEGKAFGTEQDDGPNLLWHIKNGLIDNLKPKIWFIMIGNYDLFESKCNEDFVVASIMNVVKVVSEKSPESLFVIHGIMPRLDNPKVKGTYLGKIWKQAKGVNNKLRRFCRKYHNFYYIQGGELMLVPSKITGRAQIDPKMIDDGVHPTLEGFEKWADFVVERLQKVLEDFEKFKAKLEKKKG
;
A
#
# COMPACT_ATOMS: atom_id res chain seq x y z
N MET A 1 -47.84 20.45 -47.94
CA MET A 1 -46.82 21.15 -48.74
C MET A 1 -45.47 21.02 -48.04
N PRO A 2 -44.47 20.33 -48.61
CA PRO A 2 -43.12 20.25 -48.05
C PRO A 2 -42.16 21.20 -48.78
N ILE A 3 -41.19 21.78 -48.06
CA ILE A 3 -40.09 22.55 -48.65
C ILE A 3 -38.75 21.87 -48.30
N GLY A 4 -38.21 21.18 -49.30
CA GLY A 4 -36.88 21.44 -49.89
C GLY A 4 -35.61 21.38 -49.04
N LEU A 5 -34.90 20.26 -49.18
CA LEU A 5 -33.46 20.08 -48.94
C LEU A 5 -32.57 20.90 -49.90
N ARG A 6 -31.43 21.42 -49.39
CA ARG A 6 -30.12 21.70 -50.04
C ARG A 6 -29.19 22.20 -48.91
N GLY A 7 -27.91 21.86 -48.75
CA GLY A 7 -26.92 21.09 -49.49
C GLY A 7 -25.61 21.10 -48.66
N ALA A 8 -24.76 20.09 -48.87
CA ALA A 8 -23.56 19.77 -48.10
C ALA A 8 -22.41 20.80 -48.22
N LYS A 9 -21.57 20.87 -47.17
CA LYS A 9 -20.14 21.22 -47.27
C LYS A 9 -19.31 20.34 -46.34
N ARG A 10 -18.53 19.43 -46.95
CA ARG A 10 -17.46 18.65 -46.32
C ARG A 10 -16.32 19.60 -45.90
N ARG A 11 -15.86 19.49 -44.67
CA ARG A 11 -14.50 19.88 -44.22
C ARG A 11 -13.91 18.58 -43.66
N GLY A 12 -12.94 17.96 -44.31
CA GLY A 12 -11.53 18.37 -44.30
C GLY A 12 -10.83 17.45 -43.31
N ALA A 13 -10.24 16.36 -43.83
CA ALA A 13 -9.57 15.32 -43.06
C ALA A 13 -8.35 15.89 -42.31
N GLY A 14 -8.19 15.50 -41.04
CA GLY A 14 -6.99 15.79 -40.26
C GLY A 14 -5.82 14.90 -40.68
N PRO A 15 -4.57 15.32 -40.40
CA PRO A 15 -3.37 14.66 -40.91
C PRO A 15 -3.15 13.29 -40.26
N THR A 16 -2.63 12.35 -41.06
CA THR A 16 -2.29 10.98 -40.69
C THR A 16 -0.93 10.86 -40.00
N GLU A 17 -0.76 9.78 -39.24
CA GLU A 17 0.31 9.46 -38.28
C GLU A 17 1.77 9.45 -38.80
N GLN A 18 2.00 9.73 -40.08
CA GLN A 18 3.34 9.86 -40.68
C GLN A 18 3.84 11.31 -40.85
N GLU A 19 3.03 12.32 -40.52
CA GLU A 19 3.41 13.75 -40.63
C GLU A 19 3.79 14.42 -39.28
N MET A 20 3.86 13.67 -38.17
CA MET A 20 4.24 14.22 -36.85
C MET A 20 5.71 14.00 -36.45
N VAL A 21 6.57 13.52 -37.35
CA VAL A 21 7.97 13.15 -37.03
C VAL A 21 9.00 14.23 -37.43
N SER A 22 8.60 15.41 -37.93
CA SER A 22 9.57 16.43 -38.39
C SER A 22 9.54 17.78 -37.67
N LEU A 23 9.08 17.85 -36.42
CA LEU A 23 9.07 19.10 -35.62
C LEU A 23 9.93 19.08 -34.35
N VAL A 24 10.80 18.08 -34.21
CA VAL A 24 11.84 18.04 -33.18
C VAL A 24 13.20 18.13 -33.86
N ASP A 25 13.53 19.32 -34.39
CA ASP A 25 14.91 19.73 -34.67
C ASP A 25 14.92 21.16 -35.21
N LYS A 26 15.08 22.14 -34.32
CA LYS A 26 15.79 23.42 -34.52
C LYS A 26 15.52 24.38 -33.35
N LYS A 27 16.61 24.97 -32.83
CA LYS A 27 16.78 25.89 -31.70
C LYS A 27 17.12 25.18 -30.38
N ASP A 28 18.27 25.36 -29.72
CA ASP A 28 19.33 26.35 -29.89
C ASP A 28 20.68 25.78 -29.42
N THR A 29 21.67 25.90 -30.28
CA THR A 29 23.10 25.82 -29.96
C THR A 29 23.61 27.19 -29.54
N ALA A 30 24.04 27.36 -28.28
CA ALA A 30 24.95 28.42 -27.90
C ALA A 30 25.96 27.91 -26.86
N LYS A 31 27.22 28.18 -27.16
CA LYS A 31 28.45 27.66 -26.54
C LYS A 31 28.77 28.34 -25.21
N SER A 32 29.25 27.56 -24.23
CA SER A 32 30.35 27.99 -23.34
C SER A 32 31.04 26.77 -22.71
N LYS A 33 32.33 26.55 -23.01
CA LYS A 33 33.24 25.64 -22.29
C LYS A 33 34.13 26.45 -21.29
N PRO A 34 35.10 25.85 -20.56
CA PRO A 34 34.92 25.45 -19.16
C PRO A 34 35.97 26.12 -18.23
N LYS A 35 35.71 26.21 -16.91
CA LYS A 35 36.80 26.45 -15.94
C LYS A 35 36.64 25.64 -14.65
N ASN A 36 37.63 24.78 -14.47
CA ASN A 36 38.34 24.34 -13.27
C ASN A 36 37.62 23.69 -12.06
N LYS A 37 38.06 22.44 -11.87
CA LYS A 37 38.25 21.67 -10.64
C LYS A 37 38.75 22.52 -9.46
N THR A 38 38.13 22.32 -8.30
CA THR A 38 38.79 22.21 -7.00
C THR A 38 37.90 21.39 -6.06
N ALA A 39 38.52 20.49 -5.31
CA ALA A 39 37.89 19.48 -4.48
C ALA A 39 37.92 19.85 -2.97
N PHE A 40 37.02 19.20 -2.22
CA PHE A 40 36.96 19.02 -0.76
C PHE A 40 36.54 20.22 0.12
N PRO A 41 36.01 20.02 1.36
CA PRO A 41 35.89 18.76 2.13
C PRO A 41 34.48 18.44 2.68
N ALA A 42 34.32 17.18 3.08
CA ALA A 42 33.19 16.65 3.85
C ALA A 42 33.09 17.32 5.23
N LEU A 43 31.88 17.77 5.58
CA LEU A 43 31.55 18.35 6.88
C LEU A 43 31.16 17.23 7.85
N ASN A 44 32.11 16.91 8.73
CA ASN A 44 31.85 16.25 10.01
C ASN A 44 30.96 17.14 10.87
N ARG A 45 29.80 16.63 11.30
CA ARG A 45 28.99 17.27 12.34
C ARG A 45 29.07 16.45 13.62
N VAL A 46 29.70 17.08 14.60
CA VAL A 46 29.78 16.71 16.01
C VAL A 46 28.36 16.63 16.59
N LEU A 47 28.04 15.54 17.29
CA LEU A 47 26.96 15.47 18.27
C LEU A 47 27.53 14.98 19.62
N PRO A 48 26.95 15.44 20.75
CA PRO A 48 27.61 15.42 22.06
C PRO A 48 27.47 14.10 22.81
N LYS A 49 28.41 13.90 23.74
CA LYS A 49 28.48 12.78 24.69
C LYS A 49 27.26 12.74 25.62
N GLY A 50 26.63 11.58 25.72
CA GLY A 50 25.65 11.19 26.75
C GLY A 50 25.50 9.67 26.73
N GLY A 51 25.80 9.03 27.85
CA GLY A 51 26.13 7.60 27.92
C GLY A 51 24.95 6.64 27.99
N GLY A 52 25.29 5.34 27.95
CA GLY A 52 24.43 4.26 28.44
C GLY A 52 24.17 3.12 27.45
N ALA A 53 24.93 2.04 27.64
CA ALA A 53 24.56 0.64 27.37
C ALA A 53 24.31 0.21 25.92
N LEU A 54 25.32 -0.45 25.33
CA LEU A 54 25.32 -1.85 24.86
C LEU A 54 26.44 -2.02 23.82
N ASP A 55 27.68 -2.03 24.28
CA ASP A 55 28.83 -2.38 23.44
C ASP A 55 28.96 -3.91 23.32
N GLU A 56 28.85 -4.34 22.06
CA GLU A 56 29.67 -5.34 21.37
C GLU A 56 30.09 -6.62 22.13
N LEU A 57 29.30 -7.68 21.92
CA LEU A 57 29.76 -9.06 21.98
C LEU A 57 30.51 -9.40 20.66
N LYS A 58 31.74 -8.88 20.51
CA LYS A 58 32.71 -9.41 19.54
C LYS A 58 33.51 -10.53 20.21
N VAL A 59 33.07 -11.77 20.01
CA VAL A 59 33.88 -12.95 20.31
C VAL A 59 34.94 -13.08 19.22
N SER A 60 36.15 -12.60 19.53
CA SER A 60 37.37 -12.88 18.77
C SER A 60 37.75 -14.36 18.96
N LEU A 61 37.28 -15.21 18.05
CA LEU A 61 37.90 -16.51 17.78
C LEU A 61 39.08 -16.26 16.85
N LEU A 62 40.24 -16.79 17.22
CA LEU A 62 41.53 -16.74 16.52
C LEU A 62 42.37 -15.49 16.86
N ASP A 63 43.23 -15.63 17.86
CA ASP A 63 44.62 -15.19 17.75
C ASP A 63 45.47 -15.89 18.81
N GLY A 64 46.43 -16.69 18.34
CA GLY A 64 47.53 -17.20 19.15
C GLY A 64 48.68 -16.21 19.09
N GLY A 65 49.09 -15.67 20.24
CA GLY A 65 50.23 -14.75 20.30
C GLY A 65 50.42 -14.17 21.71
N ASN A 66 51.54 -14.52 22.33
CA ASN A 66 52.04 -14.20 23.67
C ASN A 66 51.82 -12.74 24.17
N PRO A 67 51.48 -12.52 25.47
CA PRO A 67 51.80 -11.28 26.15
C PRO A 67 52.96 -11.47 27.16
N SER A 68 54.00 -10.67 26.96
CA SER A 68 55.08 -10.44 27.92
C SER A 68 54.61 -9.64 29.14
N ALA A 69 54.99 -10.13 30.32
CA ALA A 69 55.28 -9.43 31.58
C ALA A 69 54.30 -8.36 32.09
N GLY A 70 53.61 -8.69 33.20
CA GLY A 70 52.96 -7.73 34.09
C GLY A 70 52.38 -8.44 35.31
N GLY A 71 53.05 -8.33 36.46
CA GLY A 71 52.70 -9.02 37.70
C GLY A 71 51.39 -8.53 38.32
N GLY A 72 50.52 -9.48 38.65
CA GLY A 72 49.32 -9.29 39.45
C GLY A 72 48.74 -10.65 39.81
N ALA A 73 48.55 -10.91 41.11
CA ALA A 73 48.02 -12.16 41.64
C ALA A 73 46.54 -12.35 41.22
N GLY A 74 46.33 -12.80 39.99
CA GLY A 74 45.04 -13.25 39.48
C GLY A 74 44.88 -14.74 39.72
N VAL A 75 43.79 -15.16 40.35
CA VAL A 75 43.30 -16.54 40.32
C VAL A 75 43.21 -16.94 38.84
N LYS A 76 44.17 -17.74 38.35
CA LYS A 76 44.15 -18.26 36.99
C LYS A 76 42.93 -19.15 36.88
N ALA A 77 41.85 -18.64 36.30
CA ALA A 77 40.73 -19.47 35.87
C ALA A 77 41.32 -20.54 34.95
N LYS A 78 41.34 -21.80 35.43
CA LYS A 78 41.82 -22.92 34.61
C LYS A 78 40.93 -22.97 33.37
N SER A 79 41.51 -22.65 32.21
CA SER A 79 40.84 -22.81 30.92
C SER A 79 40.52 -24.29 30.75
N ILE A 80 39.25 -24.65 30.89
CA ILE A 80 38.81 -26.04 30.71
C ILE A 80 39.00 -26.37 29.22
N PRO A 81 39.80 -27.40 28.86
CA PRO A 81 40.09 -27.72 27.47
C PRO A 81 38.82 -28.02 26.68
N TRP A 82 38.79 -27.58 25.42
CA TRP A 82 37.73 -27.94 24.47
C TRP A 82 37.95 -29.36 23.98
N ASP A 83 37.41 -30.35 24.71
CA ASP A 83 37.41 -31.73 24.23
C ASP A 83 36.33 -31.96 23.15
N ARG A 84 36.49 -33.02 22.36
CA ARG A 84 35.53 -33.40 21.30
C ARG A 84 34.10 -33.54 21.81
N LYS A 85 33.91 -33.99 23.06
CA LYS A 85 32.58 -34.16 23.67
C LYS A 85 31.92 -32.81 23.94
N ARG A 86 32.67 -31.81 24.41
CA ARG A 86 32.21 -30.47 24.71
C ARG A 86 31.90 -29.70 23.43
N ILE A 87 32.77 -29.78 22.42
CA ILE A 87 32.50 -29.23 21.08
C ILE A 87 31.20 -29.83 20.52
N GLY A 88 31.04 -31.15 20.60
CA GLY A 88 29.82 -31.83 20.16
C GLY A 88 28.55 -31.35 20.89
N ARG A 89 28.61 -31.13 22.21
CA ARG A 89 27.48 -30.60 23.00
C ARG A 89 27.08 -29.18 22.59
N TYR A 90 28.06 -28.28 22.40
CA TYR A 90 27.78 -26.91 21.96
C TYR A 90 27.29 -26.85 20.51
N ALA A 91 27.81 -27.71 19.63
CA ALA A 91 27.30 -27.84 18.26
C ALA A 91 25.85 -28.34 18.25
N ALA A 92 25.51 -29.34 19.08
CA ALA A 92 24.15 -29.85 19.22
C ALA A 92 23.20 -28.79 19.82
N LEU A 93 23.63 -28.03 20.83
CA LEU A 93 22.86 -26.90 21.39
C LEU A 93 22.65 -25.79 20.36
N GLY A 94 23.69 -25.46 19.56
CA GLY A 94 23.59 -24.50 18.47
C GLY A 94 22.60 -24.96 17.39
N LEU A 95 22.65 -26.23 17.00
CA LEU A 95 21.73 -26.83 16.04
C LEU A 95 20.30 -26.85 16.58
N ALA A 96 20.09 -27.26 17.84
CA ALA A 96 18.78 -27.27 18.49
C ALA A 96 18.21 -25.84 18.60
N SER A 97 19.03 -24.86 18.98
CA SER A 97 18.65 -23.44 19.02
C SER A 97 18.26 -22.93 17.63
N ALA A 98 19.02 -23.27 16.59
CA ALA A 98 18.71 -22.92 15.21
C ALA A 98 17.42 -23.59 14.71
N ILE A 99 17.17 -24.85 15.06
CA ILE A 99 15.94 -25.58 14.73
C ILE A 99 14.74 -24.98 15.46
N VAL A 100 14.84 -24.72 16.77
CA VAL A 100 13.75 -24.09 17.55
C VAL A 100 13.47 -22.69 17.03
N THR A 101 14.50 -21.90 16.74
CA THR A 101 14.38 -20.58 16.10
C THR A 101 13.69 -20.73 14.74
N PHE A 102 14.17 -21.63 13.88
CA PHE A 102 13.56 -21.89 12.57
C PHE A 102 12.10 -22.29 12.72
N LEU A 103 11.76 -23.24 13.58
CA LEU A 103 10.37 -23.68 13.81
C LEU A 103 9.51 -22.56 14.40
N PHE A 104 10.03 -21.75 15.32
CA PHE A 104 9.29 -20.64 15.93
C PHE A 104 9.05 -19.48 14.95
N PHE A 105 10.01 -19.20 14.06
CA PHE A 105 9.92 -18.14 13.06
C PHE A 105 9.26 -18.59 11.73
N ASN A 106 9.28 -19.89 11.40
CA ASN A 106 8.58 -20.46 10.23
C ASN A 106 7.20 -21.03 10.55
N ARG A 107 6.78 -21.10 11.82
CA ARG A 107 5.40 -21.48 12.14
C ARG A 107 4.48 -20.39 11.60
N GLN A 108 3.64 -20.75 10.62
CA GLN A 108 2.54 -19.88 10.20
C GLN A 108 1.74 -19.51 11.44
N ARG A 109 1.64 -18.21 11.74
CA ARG A 109 0.72 -17.74 12.75
C ARG A 109 -0.64 -17.67 12.10
N ASP A 110 -1.61 -18.35 12.69
CA ASP A 110 -2.99 -18.17 12.27
C ASP A 110 -3.43 -16.74 12.62
N VAL A 111 -4.18 -16.14 11.71
CA VAL A 111 -4.74 -14.82 11.97
C VAL A 111 -5.91 -14.98 12.92
N HIS A 112 -5.77 -14.42 14.11
CA HIS A 112 -6.83 -14.32 15.10
C HIS A 112 -7.80 -13.20 14.72
N TRP A 113 -8.65 -13.47 13.73
CA TRP A 113 -9.59 -12.51 13.14
C TRP A 113 -10.53 -11.88 14.18
N GLU A 114 -10.88 -12.63 15.23
CA GLU A 114 -11.70 -12.17 16.35
C GLU A 114 -11.13 -10.94 17.05
N ASN A 115 -9.83 -10.68 16.96
CA ASN A 115 -9.22 -9.49 17.55
C ASN A 115 -9.70 -8.21 16.86
N PHE A 116 -9.99 -8.25 15.57
CA PHE A 116 -10.52 -7.09 14.83
C PHE A 116 -11.99 -6.85 15.13
N THR A 117 -12.75 -7.90 15.43
CA THR A 117 -14.12 -7.77 15.93
C THR A 117 -14.13 -7.26 17.38
N LYS A 118 -13.22 -7.75 18.23
CA LYS A 118 -13.07 -7.31 19.63
C LYS A 118 -12.58 -5.87 19.76
N MET A 119 -11.75 -5.38 18.83
CA MET A 119 -11.37 -3.96 18.74
C MET A 119 -12.58 -3.03 18.61
N LEU A 120 -13.73 -3.55 18.17
CA LEU A 120 -14.97 -2.80 17.98
C LEU A 120 -15.96 -2.97 19.14
N ASN A 121 -15.72 -3.94 20.03
CA ASN A 121 -16.53 -4.08 21.23
C ASN A 121 -16.23 -2.88 22.13
N PRO A 122 -17.24 -2.14 22.59
CA PRO A 122 -17.00 -1.08 23.55
C PRO A 122 -16.45 -1.73 24.82
N THR A 123 -15.14 -1.65 25.04
CA THR A 123 -14.61 -1.73 26.39
C THR A 123 -15.35 -0.67 27.21
N ALA A 124 -15.60 -0.94 28.49
CA ALA A 124 -16.31 -0.07 29.43
C ALA A 124 -15.62 1.30 29.69
N THR A 125 -14.83 1.78 28.73
CA THR A 125 -13.91 2.89 28.76
C THR A 125 -14.12 3.78 27.54
N GLY A 126 -15.34 4.26 27.30
CA GLY A 126 -15.58 5.48 26.51
C GLY A 126 -14.88 5.60 25.14
N ASP A 127 -14.64 4.49 24.44
CA ASP A 127 -13.98 4.50 23.13
C ASP A 127 -14.90 5.19 22.12
N LYS A 128 -14.56 6.44 21.82
CA LYS A 128 -15.32 7.27 20.88
C LYS A 128 -15.09 6.67 19.50
N LYS A 129 -16.14 6.10 18.91
CA LYS A 129 -16.13 5.51 17.56
C LYS A 129 -15.53 6.45 16.49
N CYS A 130 -15.41 7.75 16.79
CA CYS A 130 -15.04 8.80 15.84
C CYS A 130 -14.07 9.84 16.37
N PHE A 131 -13.40 10.50 15.42
CA PHE A 131 -12.53 11.65 15.67
C PHE A 131 -13.19 12.94 15.16
N TYR A 132 -13.01 14.05 15.87
CA TYR A 132 -13.70 15.31 15.55
C TYR A 132 -12.78 16.34 14.88
N LEU A 133 -13.29 16.96 13.80
CA LEU A 133 -12.54 17.91 13.00
C LEU A 133 -12.59 19.36 13.52
N ASN A 134 -13.61 19.77 14.29
CA ASN A 134 -13.78 21.17 14.71
C ASN A 134 -13.15 21.49 16.08
N LYS A 135 -12.53 22.67 16.21
CA LYS A 135 -12.15 23.26 17.52
C LYS A 135 -13.41 23.85 18.15
N GLY A 136 -13.84 23.31 19.30
CA GLY A 136 -14.99 23.81 20.06
C GLY A 136 -16.05 22.74 20.37
N HIS A 137 -16.03 21.61 19.68
CA HIS A 137 -16.92 20.49 19.97
C HIS A 137 -16.21 19.53 20.92
N LYS A 138 -16.86 19.19 22.05
CA LYS A 138 -16.35 18.18 22.98
C LYS A 138 -16.31 16.86 22.22
N GLU A 139 -15.17 16.18 22.22
CA GLU A 139 -15.08 14.83 21.65
C GLU A 139 -16.16 13.95 22.30
N GLY A 140 -17.06 13.38 21.50
CA GLY A 140 -18.13 12.46 21.95
C GLY A 140 -19.54 13.05 21.95
N THR A 141 -19.77 14.26 21.42
CA THR A 141 -21.08 14.93 21.46
C THR A 141 -21.89 14.91 20.16
N GLU A 142 -21.42 14.32 19.06
CA GLU A 142 -22.26 14.08 17.87
C GLU A 142 -22.28 12.58 17.51
N PRO A 143 -23.44 12.05 17.08
CA PRO A 143 -23.51 10.68 16.60
C PRO A 143 -22.73 10.61 15.29
N CYS A 144 -21.62 9.90 15.31
CA CYS A 144 -20.92 9.63 14.09
C CYS A 144 -21.44 8.35 13.44
N ASN A 145 -21.57 8.40 12.12
CA ASN A 145 -22.21 7.35 11.33
C ASN A 145 -21.21 6.28 10.90
N CYS A 146 -20.36 5.81 11.82
CA CYS A 146 -19.48 4.68 11.52
C CYS A 146 -20.32 3.40 11.34
N PRO A 147 -20.32 2.81 10.14
CA PRO A 147 -21.01 1.55 9.94
C PRO A 147 -20.37 0.44 10.77
N ASP A 148 -21.14 -0.61 11.05
CA ASP A 148 -20.57 -1.85 11.56
C ASP A 148 -19.58 -2.41 10.50
N PRO A 149 -18.28 -2.45 10.79
CA PRO A 149 -17.28 -2.86 9.81
C PRO A 149 -17.33 -4.34 9.46
N THR A 150 -18.12 -5.15 10.18
CA THR A 150 -18.30 -6.59 9.90
C THR A 150 -19.47 -6.87 8.95
N THR A 151 -20.34 -5.89 8.76
CA THR A 151 -21.58 -6.03 8.00
C THR A 151 -21.38 -5.45 6.61
N ALA A 152 -21.72 -6.21 5.58
CA ALA A 152 -21.73 -5.72 4.20
C ALA A 152 -22.88 -4.71 4.02
N GLN A 153 -22.59 -3.55 3.47
CA GLN A 153 -23.57 -2.48 3.31
C GLN A 153 -23.71 -2.03 1.86
N LYS A 154 -24.95 -2.03 1.38
CA LYS A 154 -25.30 -1.51 0.08
C LYS A 154 -25.36 0.02 0.14
N LYS A 155 -24.89 0.72 -0.90
CA LYS A 155 -25.04 2.18 -0.98
C LYS A 155 -26.53 2.55 -1.11
N THR A 156 -26.94 3.59 -0.40
CA THR A 156 -28.31 4.14 -0.41
C THR A 156 -28.32 5.59 -0.86
N GLY A 157 -29.51 6.16 -1.05
CA GLY A 157 -29.67 7.56 -1.45
C GLY A 157 -29.52 7.79 -2.96
N PRO A 158 -29.30 9.04 -3.39
CA PRO A 158 -29.38 9.43 -4.81
C PRO A 158 -28.43 8.70 -5.75
N LEU A 159 -27.31 8.18 -5.24
CA LEU A 159 -26.30 7.47 -6.02
C LEU A 159 -26.52 5.94 -6.08
N ALA A 160 -27.53 5.40 -5.38
CA ALA A 160 -27.71 3.96 -5.23
C ALA A 160 -27.91 3.21 -6.56
N GLU A 161 -28.65 3.80 -7.50
CA GLU A 161 -28.92 3.18 -8.80
C GLU A 161 -27.65 3.10 -9.65
N GLN A 162 -26.88 4.19 -9.70
CA GLN A 162 -25.60 4.25 -10.41
C GLN A 162 -24.57 3.30 -9.79
N TRP A 163 -24.51 3.24 -8.46
CA TRP A 163 -23.64 2.34 -7.73
C TRP A 163 -23.97 0.86 -8.00
N ASN A 164 -25.26 0.51 -8.08
CA ASN A 164 -25.68 -0.84 -8.44
C ASN A 164 -25.31 -1.20 -9.88
N ARG A 165 -25.52 -0.30 -10.84
CA ARG A 165 -25.08 -0.55 -12.23
C ARG A 165 -23.58 -0.77 -12.32
N HIS A 166 -22.80 0.06 -11.64
CA HIS A 166 -21.35 -0.09 -11.59
C HIS A 166 -20.93 -1.43 -10.97
N HIS A 167 -21.60 -1.88 -9.91
CA HIS A 167 -21.41 -3.23 -9.39
C HIS A 167 -21.67 -4.30 -10.45
N ASP A 168 -22.83 -4.24 -11.12
CA ASP A 168 -23.23 -5.22 -12.12
C ASP A 168 -22.22 -5.25 -13.29
N ASP A 169 -21.71 -4.09 -13.71
CA ASP A 169 -20.67 -3.95 -14.72
C ASP A 169 -19.36 -4.59 -14.27
N MET A 170 -18.93 -4.32 -13.03
CA MET A 170 -17.72 -4.93 -12.47
C MET A 170 -17.83 -6.46 -12.37
N VAL A 171 -18.98 -6.99 -11.90
CA VAL A 171 -19.25 -8.44 -11.84
C VAL A 171 -19.26 -9.04 -13.24
N SER A 172 -19.91 -8.37 -14.20
CA SER A 172 -19.97 -8.78 -15.60
C SER A 172 -18.58 -8.86 -16.24
N ILE A 173 -17.73 -7.86 -15.96
CA ILE A 173 -16.32 -7.86 -16.35
C ILE A 173 -15.57 -9.01 -15.68
N ALA A 174 -15.68 -9.15 -14.36
CA ALA A 174 -14.99 -10.20 -13.61
C ALA A 174 -15.27 -11.58 -14.20
N LYS A 175 -16.54 -11.92 -14.45
CA LYS A 175 -17.00 -13.19 -15.06
C LYS A 175 -16.37 -13.52 -16.41
N ARG A 176 -15.92 -12.53 -17.18
CA ARG A 176 -15.31 -12.72 -18.51
C ARG A 176 -13.78 -12.80 -18.49
N LEU A 177 -13.15 -12.50 -17.35
CA LEU A 177 -11.68 -12.53 -17.24
C LEU A 177 -11.18 -13.97 -17.13
N ASP A 178 -9.93 -14.17 -17.55
CA ASP A 178 -9.16 -15.33 -17.10
C ASP A 178 -9.14 -15.30 -15.56
N PRO A 179 -9.55 -16.38 -14.86
CA PRO A 179 -9.48 -16.44 -13.41
C PRO A 179 -8.05 -16.25 -12.86
N ASN A 180 -7.01 -16.65 -13.60
CA ASN A 180 -5.62 -16.75 -13.14
C ASN A 180 -4.81 -15.48 -13.44
N LEU A 181 -5.27 -14.33 -12.95
CA LEU A 181 -4.54 -13.07 -13.05
C LEU A 181 -3.29 -13.06 -12.15
N ASP A 182 -2.27 -12.28 -12.50
CA ASP A 182 -1.14 -12.05 -11.60
C ASP A 182 -1.59 -11.18 -10.40
N ILE A 183 -2.48 -10.21 -10.62
CA ILE A 183 -2.94 -9.30 -9.57
C ILE A 183 -4.36 -8.77 -9.79
N VAL A 184 -5.15 -8.65 -8.73
CA VAL A 184 -6.42 -7.90 -8.75
C VAL A 184 -6.40 -6.82 -7.67
N PHE A 185 -6.73 -5.59 -8.06
CA PHE A 185 -6.84 -4.43 -7.19
C PHE A 185 -8.31 -4.23 -6.77
N LEU A 186 -8.54 -4.04 -5.48
CA LEU A 186 -9.84 -3.75 -4.88
C LEU A 186 -9.76 -2.44 -4.07
N GLY A 187 -10.73 -1.55 -4.21
CA GLY A 187 -10.74 -0.32 -3.41
C GLY A 187 -11.82 0.70 -3.73
N ASP A 188 -11.52 1.94 -3.39
CA ASP A 188 -12.41 3.10 -3.59
C ASP A 188 -12.14 3.83 -4.93
N SER A 189 -12.57 5.10 -5.01
CA SER A 189 -12.31 6.05 -6.09
C SER A 189 -10.87 6.10 -6.60
N ILE A 190 -9.86 5.91 -5.74
CA ILE A 190 -8.46 5.94 -6.19
C ILE A 190 -8.17 4.68 -7.03
N ILE A 191 -8.71 3.51 -6.66
CA ILE A 191 -8.62 2.29 -7.48
C ILE A 191 -9.51 2.38 -8.73
N GLU A 192 -10.65 3.07 -8.65
CA GLU A 192 -11.46 3.35 -9.84
C GLU A 192 -10.68 4.21 -10.85
N ARG A 193 -10.11 5.33 -10.41
CA ARG A 193 -9.22 6.13 -11.26
C ARG A 193 -7.98 5.35 -11.68
N PHE A 194 -7.56 4.37 -10.87
CA PHE A 194 -6.46 3.49 -11.21
C PHE A 194 -6.77 2.64 -12.45
N SER A 195 -8.05 2.27 -12.66
CA SER A 195 -8.53 1.56 -13.85
C SER A 195 -8.90 2.47 -15.03
N GLY A 196 -8.81 3.79 -14.83
CA GLY A 196 -9.07 4.80 -15.85
C GLY A 196 -10.50 5.32 -15.92
N THR A 197 -11.32 5.10 -14.89
CA THR A 197 -12.67 5.64 -14.80
C THR A 197 -12.89 6.48 -13.53
N ALA A 198 -13.96 7.26 -13.51
CA ALA A 198 -14.46 7.98 -12.34
C ALA A 198 -15.99 8.05 -12.38
N GLY A 199 -16.61 8.46 -11.28
CA GLY A 199 -18.07 8.57 -11.19
C GLY A 199 -18.76 7.22 -11.31
N MET A 200 -18.20 6.16 -10.70
CA MET A 200 -18.74 4.80 -10.79
C MET A 200 -18.91 4.37 -12.27
N GLY A 201 -17.82 4.49 -13.03
CA GLY A 201 -17.76 4.13 -14.45
C GLY A 201 -18.36 5.15 -15.42
N ALA A 202 -18.99 6.23 -14.92
CA ALA A 202 -19.67 7.21 -15.78
C ALA A 202 -18.72 8.14 -16.56
N GLN A 203 -17.46 8.24 -16.15
CA GLN A 203 -16.47 9.15 -16.73
C GLN A 203 -15.17 8.40 -17.02
N GLY A 204 -14.54 8.69 -18.16
CA GLY A 204 -13.17 8.28 -18.43
C GLY A 204 -12.17 9.27 -17.85
N VAL A 205 -11.07 8.78 -17.28
CA VAL A 205 -9.97 9.62 -16.78
C VAL A 205 -8.80 9.53 -17.75
N THR A 206 -8.50 10.67 -18.40
CA THR A 206 -7.49 10.74 -19.47
C THR A 206 -6.14 10.18 -19.01
N GLY A 207 -5.55 9.34 -19.86
CA GLY A 207 -4.22 8.75 -19.70
C GLY A 207 -4.10 7.62 -18.67
N HIS A 208 -4.98 7.56 -17.66
CA HIS A 208 -4.85 6.60 -16.55
C HIS A 208 -4.99 5.15 -17.01
N LYS A 209 -5.97 4.85 -17.86
CA LYS A 209 -6.13 3.50 -18.42
C LYS A 209 -4.87 3.05 -19.17
N ALA A 210 -4.34 3.89 -20.05
CA ALA A 210 -3.14 3.56 -20.80
C ALA A 210 -1.91 3.38 -19.89
N ALA A 211 -1.81 4.21 -18.84
CA ALA A 211 -0.74 4.11 -17.85
C ALA A 211 -0.87 2.85 -16.98
N PHE A 212 -2.09 2.39 -16.68
CA PHE A 212 -2.36 1.10 -16.04
C PHE A 212 -1.98 -0.06 -16.97
N ASP A 213 -2.48 -0.06 -18.21
CA ASP A 213 -2.28 -1.14 -19.18
C ASP A 213 -0.78 -1.39 -19.45
N ARG A 214 0.03 -0.32 -19.59
CA ARG A 214 1.49 -0.43 -19.77
C ARG A 214 2.23 -1.15 -18.63
N ARG A 215 1.58 -1.33 -17.48
CA ARG A 215 2.16 -1.98 -16.28
C ARG A 215 1.50 -3.32 -15.99
N PHE A 216 0.18 -3.40 -16.17
CA PHE A 216 -0.68 -4.49 -15.71
C PHE A 216 -1.48 -5.17 -16.83
N SER A 217 -1.14 -4.95 -18.11
CA SER A 217 -1.60 -5.83 -19.19
C SER A 217 -0.42 -6.34 -20.01
N LYS A 218 -0.27 -7.67 -20.10
CA LYS A 218 0.80 -8.30 -20.89
C LYS A 218 0.66 -7.96 -22.38
N SER A 219 -0.56 -7.83 -22.86
CA SER A 219 -0.86 -7.43 -24.25
C SER A 219 -0.40 -6.01 -24.59
N ALA A 220 -0.26 -5.14 -23.58
CA ALA A 220 0.21 -3.77 -23.71
C ALA A 220 1.66 -3.58 -23.24
N GLY A 221 2.43 -4.67 -23.10
CA GLY A 221 3.83 -4.64 -22.68
C GLY A 221 4.05 -4.59 -21.16
N GLY A 222 3.00 -4.71 -20.35
CA GLY A 222 3.07 -4.81 -18.90
C GLY A 222 3.74 -6.12 -18.43
N ARG A 223 4.35 -6.08 -17.24
CA ARG A 223 5.03 -7.24 -16.64
C ARG A 223 4.07 -8.23 -15.98
N MET A 224 2.84 -7.79 -15.72
CA MET A 224 1.82 -8.54 -15.01
C MET A 224 0.52 -8.44 -15.80
N GLU A 225 -0.33 -9.46 -15.69
CA GLU A 225 -1.74 -9.34 -16.09
C GLU A 225 -2.58 -9.05 -14.86
N GLY A 226 -3.30 -7.93 -14.86
CA GLY A 226 -4.04 -7.50 -13.70
C GLY A 226 -5.28 -6.67 -14.01
N LYS A 227 -6.15 -6.58 -13.00
CA LYS A 227 -7.42 -5.89 -13.10
C LYS A 227 -7.70 -5.05 -11.86
N ALA A 228 -8.26 -3.87 -12.04
CA ALA A 228 -8.68 -3.01 -10.94
C ALA A 228 -10.21 -2.88 -10.88
N PHE A 229 -10.75 -3.11 -9.69
CA PHE A 229 -12.14 -2.92 -9.32
C PHE A 229 -12.20 -1.93 -8.16
N GLY A 230 -12.61 -0.70 -8.46
CA GLY A 230 -12.81 0.33 -7.46
C GLY A 230 -14.11 1.06 -7.71
N THR A 231 -14.67 1.60 -6.64
CA THR A 231 -15.93 2.34 -6.70
C THR A 231 -15.81 3.65 -5.93
N GLU A 232 -16.18 4.74 -6.58
CA GLU A 232 -16.19 6.05 -5.96
C GLU A 232 -17.07 6.09 -4.69
N GLN A 233 -16.53 6.71 -3.63
CA GLN A 233 -17.18 6.85 -2.31
C GLN A 233 -17.46 5.54 -1.56
N ASP A 234 -16.77 4.45 -1.88
CA ASP A 234 -16.84 3.23 -1.07
C ASP A 234 -16.02 3.35 0.21
N ASP A 235 -16.63 2.92 1.32
CA ASP A 235 -15.95 2.53 2.54
C ASP A 235 -15.73 0.99 2.57
N GLY A 236 -15.14 0.48 3.66
CA GLY A 236 -14.92 -0.96 3.80
C GLY A 236 -16.20 -1.81 3.70
N PRO A 237 -17.30 -1.47 4.41
CA PRO A 237 -18.59 -2.16 4.28
C PRO A 237 -19.19 -2.15 2.88
N ASN A 238 -19.03 -1.07 2.10
CA ASN A 238 -19.45 -1.03 0.70
C ASN A 238 -18.64 -2.01 -0.16
N LEU A 239 -17.31 -1.99 -0.05
CA LEU A 239 -16.46 -2.95 -0.77
C LEU A 239 -16.76 -4.40 -0.36
N LEU A 240 -17.01 -4.64 0.93
CA LEU A 240 -17.41 -5.94 1.45
C LEU A 240 -18.74 -6.40 0.82
N TRP A 241 -19.67 -5.50 0.56
CA TRP A 241 -20.90 -5.81 -0.15
C TRP A 241 -20.61 -6.26 -1.58
N HIS A 242 -19.79 -5.54 -2.35
CA HIS A 242 -19.45 -5.98 -3.71
C HIS A 242 -18.84 -7.39 -3.72
N ILE A 243 -17.91 -7.67 -2.78
CA ILE A 243 -17.26 -8.98 -2.63
C ILE A 243 -18.26 -10.09 -2.30
N LYS A 244 -19.18 -9.86 -1.36
CA LYS A 244 -20.20 -10.84 -0.98
C LYS A 244 -21.28 -11.04 -2.07
N ASN A 245 -21.40 -10.11 -3.01
CA ASN A 245 -22.34 -10.17 -4.13
C ASN A 245 -21.66 -10.52 -5.46
N GLY A 246 -20.56 -11.28 -5.41
CA GLY A 246 -20.04 -11.98 -6.58
C GLY A 246 -18.97 -11.26 -7.38
N LEU A 247 -18.47 -10.10 -6.93
CA LEU A 247 -17.41 -9.37 -7.63
C LEU A 247 -16.15 -10.22 -7.88
N ILE A 248 -15.81 -11.13 -6.95
CA ILE A 248 -14.56 -11.89 -7.00
C ILE A 248 -14.74 -13.40 -7.16
N ASP A 249 -15.97 -13.88 -7.29
CA ASP A 249 -16.28 -15.32 -7.14
C ASP A 249 -15.62 -16.20 -8.20
N ASN A 250 -15.34 -15.66 -9.37
CA ASN A 250 -14.69 -16.39 -10.47
C ASN A 250 -13.19 -16.08 -10.59
N LEU A 251 -12.61 -15.29 -9.68
CA LEU A 251 -11.22 -14.84 -9.77
C LEU A 251 -10.33 -15.62 -8.80
N LYS A 252 -9.14 -16.00 -9.26
CA LYS A 252 -8.11 -16.70 -8.49
C LYS A 252 -6.73 -16.09 -8.74
N PRO A 253 -6.56 -14.78 -8.47
CA PRO A 253 -5.30 -14.12 -8.78
C PRO A 253 -4.20 -14.60 -7.84
N LYS A 254 -2.95 -14.47 -8.27
CA LYS A 254 -1.80 -14.71 -7.40
C LYS A 254 -1.78 -13.72 -6.23
N ILE A 255 -2.13 -12.46 -6.50
CA ILE A 255 -2.09 -11.37 -5.53
C ILE A 255 -3.43 -10.62 -5.49
N TRP A 256 -3.96 -10.42 -4.28
CA TRP A 256 -5.00 -9.43 -4.02
C TRP A 256 -4.38 -8.16 -3.47
N PHE A 257 -4.59 -7.03 -4.13
CA PHE A 257 -4.19 -5.71 -3.66
C PHE A 257 -5.40 -4.95 -3.15
N ILE A 258 -5.42 -4.60 -1.87
CA ILE A 258 -6.59 -4.00 -1.22
C ILE A 258 -6.20 -2.61 -0.70
N MET A 259 -6.93 -1.59 -1.14
CA MET A 259 -6.78 -0.22 -0.69
C MET A 259 -8.15 0.41 -0.44
N ILE A 260 -8.51 0.54 0.83
CA ILE A 260 -9.79 1.08 1.30
C ILE A 260 -9.58 1.79 2.64
N GLY A 261 -10.59 2.49 3.17
CA GLY A 261 -10.49 3.21 4.45
C GLY A 261 -10.44 4.73 4.31
N ASN A 262 -10.24 5.26 3.11
CA ASN A 262 -10.18 6.70 2.88
C ASN A 262 -11.54 7.36 3.16
N TYR A 263 -12.62 6.74 2.68
CA TYR A 263 -13.99 7.22 2.90
C TYR A 263 -14.45 7.03 4.36
N ASP A 264 -14.04 5.94 5.02
CA ASP A 264 -14.30 5.70 6.45
C ASP A 264 -13.75 6.85 7.32
N LEU A 265 -12.51 7.30 7.03
CA LEU A 265 -11.92 8.45 7.71
C LEU A 265 -12.58 9.77 7.29
N PHE A 266 -12.90 9.92 6.01
CA PHE A 266 -13.37 11.19 5.47
C PHE A 266 -14.82 11.47 5.78
N GLU A 267 -15.73 10.62 5.35
CA GLU A 267 -17.16 10.89 5.40
C GLU A 267 -17.71 10.45 6.75
N SER A 268 -17.46 9.19 7.12
CA SER A 268 -17.98 8.55 8.34
C SER A 268 -17.25 9.04 9.61
N LYS A 269 -16.09 9.69 9.46
CA LYS A 269 -15.23 10.22 10.54
C LYS A 269 -14.80 9.15 11.55
N CYS A 270 -14.64 7.91 11.10
CA CYS A 270 -14.29 6.79 11.96
C CYS A 270 -12.89 6.92 12.52
N ASN A 271 -12.72 6.54 13.78
CA ASN A 271 -11.40 6.54 14.40
C ASN A 271 -10.48 5.46 13.77
N GLU A 272 -9.19 5.52 14.11
CA GLU A 272 -8.19 4.63 13.53
C GLU A 272 -8.47 3.13 13.75
N ASP A 273 -9.01 2.73 14.91
CA ASP A 273 -9.31 1.32 15.21
C ASP A 273 -10.49 0.80 14.40
N PHE A 274 -11.54 1.62 14.23
CA PHE A 274 -12.67 1.29 13.35
C PHE A 274 -12.23 1.12 11.91
N VAL A 275 -11.39 2.02 11.39
CA VAL A 275 -10.90 1.93 10.01
C VAL A 275 -9.97 0.73 9.82
N VAL A 276 -9.11 0.41 10.80
CA VAL A 276 -8.31 -0.82 10.75
C VAL A 276 -9.22 -2.04 10.72
N ALA A 277 -10.22 -2.14 11.59
CA ALA A 277 -11.13 -3.28 11.60
C ALA A 277 -11.94 -3.39 10.29
N SER A 278 -12.38 -2.26 9.73
CA SER A 278 -13.04 -2.16 8.43
C SER A 278 -12.20 -2.78 7.30
N ILE A 279 -10.95 -2.33 7.17
CA ILE A 279 -9.99 -2.87 6.19
C ILE A 279 -9.75 -4.37 6.44
N MET A 280 -9.54 -4.76 7.69
CA MET A 280 -9.19 -6.14 8.03
C MET A 280 -10.36 -7.12 7.84
N ASN A 281 -11.61 -6.68 7.95
CA ASN A 281 -12.78 -7.50 7.61
C ASN A 281 -12.90 -7.74 6.10
N VAL A 282 -12.59 -6.73 5.27
CA VAL A 282 -12.48 -6.94 3.82
C VAL A 282 -11.39 -7.96 3.52
N VAL A 283 -10.19 -7.77 4.06
CA VAL A 283 -9.04 -8.68 3.86
C VAL A 283 -9.39 -10.11 4.31
N LYS A 284 -10.07 -10.26 5.46
CA LYS A 284 -10.55 -11.55 5.96
C LYS A 284 -11.40 -12.26 4.91
N VAL A 285 -12.47 -11.62 4.44
CA VAL A 285 -13.43 -12.27 3.53
C VAL A 285 -12.80 -12.59 2.18
N VAL A 286 -11.93 -11.71 1.65
CA VAL A 286 -11.17 -12.03 0.43
C VAL A 286 -10.24 -13.23 0.69
N SER A 287 -9.57 -13.28 1.84
CA SER A 287 -8.67 -14.40 2.15
C SER A 287 -9.36 -15.74 2.33
N GLU A 288 -10.59 -15.75 2.84
CA GLU A 288 -11.42 -16.96 2.95
C GLU A 288 -11.90 -17.46 1.58
N LYS A 289 -12.21 -16.53 0.66
CA LYS A 289 -12.59 -16.85 -0.72
C LYS A 289 -11.40 -17.22 -1.62
N SER A 290 -10.19 -16.78 -1.27
CA SER A 290 -8.97 -17.00 -2.06
C SER A 290 -7.78 -17.46 -1.20
N PRO A 291 -7.86 -18.64 -0.58
CA PRO A 291 -6.82 -19.13 0.35
C PRO A 291 -5.47 -19.42 -0.32
N GLU A 292 -5.44 -19.48 -1.65
CA GLU A 292 -4.24 -19.77 -2.44
C GLU A 292 -3.53 -18.50 -2.95
N SER A 293 -4.00 -17.31 -2.57
CA SER A 293 -3.41 -16.03 -2.96
C SER A 293 -2.51 -15.43 -1.87
N LEU A 294 -1.66 -14.49 -2.26
CA LEU A 294 -1.01 -13.54 -1.35
C LEU A 294 -1.79 -12.22 -1.30
N PHE A 295 -1.60 -11.47 -0.23
CA PHE A 295 -2.37 -10.24 0.02
C PHE A 295 -1.44 -9.05 0.19
N VAL A 296 -1.65 -8.00 -0.59
CA VAL A 296 -1.06 -6.68 -0.39
C VAL A 296 -2.13 -5.78 0.21
N ILE A 297 -1.87 -5.32 1.44
CA ILE A 297 -2.69 -4.30 2.11
C ILE A 297 -2.00 -2.97 1.90
N HIS A 298 -2.60 -2.10 1.11
CA HIS A 298 -2.05 -0.78 0.85
C HIS A 298 -2.51 0.21 1.93
N GLY A 299 -1.59 1.07 2.38
CA GLY A 299 -1.94 2.13 3.33
C GLY A 299 -2.76 3.25 2.69
N ILE A 300 -3.54 3.98 3.49
CA ILE A 300 -4.32 5.13 3.06
C ILE A 300 -3.39 6.22 2.53
N MET A 301 -3.79 6.86 1.42
CA MET A 301 -3.07 7.93 0.73
C MET A 301 -3.29 9.30 1.39
N PRO A 302 -2.36 10.26 1.23
CA PRO A 302 -2.54 11.62 1.74
C PRO A 302 -3.67 12.35 1.02
N ARG A 303 -4.43 13.14 1.78
CA ARG A 303 -5.50 14.00 1.28
C ARG A 303 -5.76 15.20 2.16
N LEU A 304 -6.45 16.19 1.60
CA LEU A 304 -6.93 17.36 2.33
C LEU A 304 -8.13 17.03 3.22
N ASP A 305 -8.24 17.74 4.35
CA ASP A 305 -9.42 17.65 5.22
C ASP A 305 -10.68 18.19 4.53
N ASN A 306 -10.51 19.22 3.68
CA ASN A 306 -11.56 19.80 2.85
C ASN A 306 -11.01 20.06 1.44
N PRO A 307 -11.32 19.20 0.45
CA PRO A 307 -10.83 19.37 -0.92
C PRO A 307 -11.44 20.59 -1.64
N LYS A 308 -12.52 21.20 -1.12
CA LYS A 308 -13.12 22.41 -1.71
C LYS A 308 -12.34 23.68 -1.38
N VAL A 309 -11.46 23.64 -0.38
CA VAL A 309 -10.65 24.80 0.04
C VAL A 309 -9.30 24.70 -0.65
N LYS A 310 -8.93 25.75 -1.40
CA LYS A 310 -7.61 25.83 -2.05
C LYS A 310 -6.51 25.74 -0.99
N GLY A 311 -5.65 24.73 -1.10
CA GLY A 311 -4.53 24.53 -0.20
C GLY A 311 -3.87 23.17 -0.41
N THR A 312 -2.67 23.03 0.14
CA THR A 312 -1.85 21.80 0.05
C THR A 312 -1.56 21.20 1.43
N TYR A 313 -1.91 21.90 2.51
CA TYR A 313 -1.57 21.53 3.86
C TYR A 313 -2.42 20.36 4.35
N LEU A 314 -1.73 19.33 4.84
CA LEU A 314 -2.34 18.13 5.40
C LEU A 314 -2.90 18.43 6.80
N GLY A 315 -4.07 17.87 7.07
CA GLY A 315 -4.81 18.11 8.31
C GLY A 315 -4.95 16.87 9.19
N LYS A 316 -6.07 16.84 9.92
CA LYS A 316 -6.40 15.79 10.89
C LYS A 316 -6.65 14.45 10.22
N ILE A 317 -7.23 14.42 9.02
CA ILE A 317 -7.51 13.17 8.30
C ILE A 317 -6.21 12.46 7.99
N TRP A 318 -5.19 13.18 7.48
CA TRP A 318 -3.89 12.58 7.23
C TRP A 318 -3.20 12.09 8.51
N LYS A 319 -3.38 12.79 9.64
CA LYS A 319 -2.88 12.32 10.93
C LYS A 319 -3.49 10.97 11.30
N GLN A 320 -4.80 10.80 11.16
CA GLN A 320 -5.49 9.53 11.41
C GLN A 320 -5.08 8.43 10.43
N ALA A 321 -4.98 8.75 9.13
CA ALA A 321 -4.50 7.84 8.11
C ALA A 321 -3.11 7.27 8.45
N LYS A 322 -2.18 8.10 8.96
CA LYS A 322 -0.87 7.61 9.42
C LYS A 322 -0.96 6.64 10.60
N GLY A 323 -1.92 6.82 11.50
CA GLY A 323 -2.19 5.90 12.61
C GLY A 323 -2.68 4.54 12.10
N VAL A 324 -3.68 4.54 11.22
CA VAL A 324 -4.17 3.35 10.50
C VAL A 324 -3.03 2.64 9.77
N ASN A 325 -2.28 3.37 8.95
CA ASN A 325 -1.13 2.87 8.17
C ASN A 325 -0.09 2.19 9.05
N ASN A 326 0.21 2.75 10.23
CA ASN A 326 1.13 2.14 11.18
C ASN A 326 0.59 0.82 11.76
N LYS A 327 -0.70 0.73 12.06
CA LYS A 327 -1.34 -0.49 12.56
C LYS A 327 -1.35 -1.59 11.48
N LEU A 328 -1.71 -1.26 10.23
CA LEU A 328 -1.68 -2.19 9.09
C LEU A 328 -0.26 -2.70 8.82
N ARG A 329 0.74 -1.81 8.81
CA ARG A 329 2.15 -2.19 8.63
C ARG A 329 2.62 -3.17 9.72
N ARG A 330 2.23 -2.94 10.98
CA ARG A 330 2.54 -3.86 12.09
C ARG A 330 1.86 -5.22 11.94
N PHE A 331 0.64 -5.25 11.39
CA PHE A 331 -0.05 -6.50 11.07
C PHE A 331 0.70 -7.30 10.01
N CYS A 332 0.98 -6.74 8.84
CA CYS A 332 1.64 -7.46 7.75
C CYS A 332 3.03 -7.99 8.14
N ARG A 333 3.76 -7.31 9.04
CA ARG A 333 5.04 -7.80 9.56
C ARG A 333 4.95 -9.12 10.36
N LYS A 334 3.76 -9.49 10.84
CA LYS A 334 3.55 -10.69 11.69
C LYS A 334 3.19 -11.94 10.89
N TYR A 335 2.74 -11.79 9.65
CA TYR A 335 2.13 -12.85 8.86
C TYR A 335 2.74 -12.89 7.45
N HIS A 336 3.28 -14.03 7.04
CA HIS A 336 4.08 -14.20 5.83
C HIS A 336 3.27 -14.13 4.52
N ASN A 337 1.95 -14.25 4.57
CA ASN A 337 1.07 -14.13 3.40
C ASN A 337 0.49 -12.72 3.20
N PHE A 338 0.81 -11.77 4.09
CA PHE A 338 0.34 -10.39 4.02
C PHE A 338 1.51 -9.42 3.88
N TYR A 339 1.44 -8.56 2.87
CA TYR A 339 2.44 -7.56 2.53
C TYR A 339 1.86 -6.18 2.74
N TYR A 340 2.69 -5.25 3.18
CA TYR A 340 2.29 -3.84 3.33
C TYR A 340 3.02 -2.99 2.31
N ILE A 341 2.27 -2.21 1.53
CA ILE A 341 2.78 -1.21 0.59
C ILE A 341 2.12 0.13 0.90
N GLN A 342 2.86 1.22 0.84
CA GLN A 342 2.26 2.56 0.90
C GLN A 342 3.15 3.53 0.13
N GLY A 343 2.60 4.14 -0.92
CA GLY A 343 3.29 5.09 -1.80
C GLY A 343 2.96 6.56 -1.53
N GLY A 344 2.33 6.89 -0.40
CA GLY A 344 1.80 8.23 -0.15
C GLY A 344 2.86 9.30 0.02
N GLU A 345 4.06 8.95 0.50
CA GLU A 345 5.18 9.90 0.58
C GLU A 345 5.61 10.44 -0.80
N LEU A 346 5.32 9.69 -1.89
CA LEU A 346 5.57 10.15 -3.27
C LEU A 346 4.68 11.34 -3.66
N MET A 347 3.58 11.55 -2.93
CA MET A 347 2.61 12.62 -3.19
C MET A 347 2.92 13.90 -2.41
N LEU A 348 3.99 13.88 -1.62
CA LEU A 348 4.29 14.91 -0.64
C LEU A 348 5.59 15.65 -0.96
N VAL A 349 5.62 16.92 -0.60
CA VAL A 349 6.82 17.76 -0.61
C VAL A 349 6.99 18.44 0.75
N PRO A 350 8.22 18.88 1.10
CA PRO A 350 8.41 19.74 2.27
C PRO A 350 7.51 20.98 2.19
N SER A 351 6.87 21.31 3.31
CA SER A 351 6.06 22.53 3.43
C SER A 351 6.92 23.72 3.85
N LYS A 352 6.36 24.93 3.74
CA LYS A 352 6.98 26.14 4.29
C LYS A 352 7.11 26.13 5.82
N ILE A 353 6.40 25.24 6.50
CA ILE A 353 6.52 25.05 7.95
C ILE A 353 7.55 23.95 8.19
N THR A 354 8.67 24.31 8.83
CA THR A 354 9.78 23.40 9.13
C THR A 354 9.28 22.11 9.78
N GLY A 355 9.73 20.97 9.25
CA GLY A 355 9.37 19.65 9.75
C GLY A 355 7.96 19.16 9.36
N ARG A 356 7.24 19.87 8.50
CA ARG A 356 5.94 19.42 7.97
C ARG A 356 6.00 19.21 6.47
N ALA A 357 5.26 18.21 6.00
CA ALA A 357 5.00 17.96 4.58
C ALA A 357 3.65 18.54 4.16
N GLN A 358 3.49 18.76 2.87
CA GLN A 358 2.26 19.17 2.21
C GLN A 358 2.09 18.37 0.91
N ILE A 359 0.88 18.32 0.38
CA ILE A 359 0.61 17.71 -0.93
C ILE A 359 1.41 18.48 -1.99
N ASP A 360 2.06 17.73 -2.88
CA ASP A 360 2.56 18.26 -4.15
C ASP A 360 1.39 18.42 -5.13
N PRO A 361 1.03 19.64 -5.56
CA PRO A 361 -0.05 19.86 -6.52
C PRO A 361 0.15 19.13 -7.85
N LYS A 362 1.39 18.77 -8.23
CA LYS A 362 1.64 17.96 -9.42
C LYS A 362 1.23 16.52 -9.24
N MET A 363 1.24 16.02 -8.00
CA MET A 363 0.92 14.64 -7.67
C MET A 363 -0.56 14.46 -7.34
N ILE A 364 -1.16 15.42 -6.63
CA ILE A 364 -2.59 15.45 -6.29
C ILE A 364 -3.06 16.91 -6.43
N ASP A 365 -3.95 17.19 -7.37
CA ASP A 365 -4.42 18.56 -7.69
C ASP A 365 -5.82 18.86 -7.13
N ASP A 366 -6.68 17.85 -7.01
CA ASP A 366 -8.04 17.95 -6.41
C ASP A 366 -8.06 17.71 -4.88
N GLY A 367 -6.88 17.51 -4.29
CA GLY A 367 -6.70 17.28 -2.87
C GLY A 367 -7.02 15.86 -2.38
N VAL A 368 -7.35 14.93 -3.28
CA VAL A 368 -7.68 13.53 -2.93
C VAL A 368 -7.01 12.53 -3.88
N HIS A 369 -7.17 12.70 -5.19
CA HIS A 369 -6.82 11.71 -6.18
C HIS A 369 -5.48 12.04 -6.84
N PRO A 370 -4.64 11.02 -7.12
CA PRO A 370 -3.45 11.22 -7.92
C PRO A 370 -3.80 11.81 -9.29
N THR A 371 -3.00 12.78 -9.74
CA THR A 371 -2.95 13.19 -11.16
C THR A 371 -2.39 12.05 -12.01
N LEU A 372 -2.34 12.22 -13.34
CA LEU A 372 -1.64 11.24 -14.18
C LEU A 372 -0.17 11.07 -13.78
N GLU A 373 0.54 12.16 -13.48
CA GLU A 373 1.96 12.09 -13.04
C GLU A 373 2.08 11.38 -11.68
N GLY A 374 1.20 11.71 -10.73
CA GLY A 374 1.16 11.05 -9.42
C GLY A 374 0.84 9.56 -9.55
N PHE A 375 -0.16 9.22 -10.37
CA PHE A 375 -0.54 7.85 -10.70
C PHE A 375 0.65 7.08 -11.27
N GLU A 376 1.38 7.63 -12.26
CA GLU A 376 2.47 6.91 -12.91
C GLU A 376 3.60 6.60 -11.93
N LYS A 377 4.00 7.59 -11.11
CA LYS A 377 5.01 7.39 -10.07
C LYS A 377 4.58 6.35 -9.03
N TRP A 378 3.32 6.40 -8.61
CA TRP A 378 2.79 5.42 -7.67
C TRP A 378 2.71 4.02 -8.28
N ALA A 379 2.25 3.90 -9.53
CA ALA A 379 2.14 2.63 -10.22
C ALA A 379 3.52 1.99 -10.44
N ASP A 380 4.54 2.78 -10.80
CA ASP A 380 5.92 2.30 -10.92
C ASP A 380 6.47 1.79 -9.58
N PHE A 381 6.25 2.55 -8.50
CA PHE A 381 6.59 2.11 -7.15
C PHE A 381 5.88 0.80 -6.77
N VAL A 382 4.59 0.67 -7.08
CA VAL A 382 3.84 -0.57 -6.82
C VAL A 382 4.42 -1.73 -7.60
N VAL A 383 4.71 -1.57 -8.90
CA VAL A 383 5.33 -2.60 -9.75
C VAL A 383 6.66 -3.06 -9.17
N GLU A 384 7.53 -2.15 -8.75
CA GLU A 384 8.83 -2.47 -8.14
C GLU A 384 8.64 -3.34 -6.88
N ARG A 385 7.70 -2.98 -6.02
CA ARG A 385 7.43 -3.71 -4.77
C ARG A 385 6.79 -5.07 -5.00
N LEU A 386 5.98 -5.23 -6.05
CA LEU A 386 5.28 -6.48 -6.37
C LEU A 386 6.21 -7.58 -6.88
N GLN A 387 7.39 -7.24 -7.43
CA GLN A 387 8.36 -8.24 -7.88
C GLN A 387 8.67 -9.26 -6.78
N LYS A 388 8.94 -8.75 -5.58
CA LYS A 388 9.25 -9.60 -4.42
C LYS A 388 8.06 -10.46 -4.00
N VAL A 389 6.84 -9.92 -4.09
CA VAL A 389 5.61 -10.64 -3.72
C VAL A 389 5.35 -11.79 -4.69
N LEU A 390 5.56 -11.57 -5.99
CA LEU A 390 5.42 -12.62 -7.00
C LEU A 390 6.45 -13.74 -6.86
N GLU A 391 7.71 -13.43 -6.55
CA GLU A 391 8.71 -14.45 -6.24
C GLU A 391 8.34 -15.31 -5.03
N ASP A 392 7.77 -14.68 -3.99
CA ASP A 392 7.33 -15.38 -2.79
C ASP A 392 6.05 -16.20 -3.04
N PHE A 393 5.21 -15.78 -4.00
CA PHE A 393 4.04 -16.55 -4.43
C PHE A 393 4.44 -17.92 -4.97
N GLU A 394 5.47 -18.01 -5.82
CA GLU A 394 5.91 -19.29 -6.38
C GLU A 394 6.37 -20.27 -5.27
N LYS A 395 7.05 -19.75 -4.23
CA LYS A 395 7.43 -20.54 -3.05
C LYS A 395 6.21 -20.94 -2.22
N PHE A 396 5.23 -20.05 -2.10
CA PHE A 396 3.99 -20.29 -1.37
C PHE A 396 3.17 -21.39 -2.04
N LYS A 397 2.99 -21.31 -3.36
CA LYS A 397 2.29 -22.31 -4.18
C LYS A 397 2.93 -23.69 -4.06
N ALA A 398 4.26 -23.79 -4.20
CA ALA A 398 4.97 -25.05 -4.05
C ALA A 398 4.79 -25.69 -2.65
N LYS A 399 4.63 -24.88 -1.59
CA LYS A 399 4.31 -25.37 -0.24
C LYS A 399 2.87 -25.88 -0.14
N LEU A 400 1.91 -25.23 -0.80
CA LEU A 400 0.51 -25.66 -0.82
C LEU A 400 0.36 -27.00 -1.53
N GLU A 401 1.01 -27.18 -2.68
CA GLU A 401 0.99 -28.42 -3.45
C GLU A 401 1.56 -29.61 -2.64
N LYS A 402 2.68 -29.40 -1.92
CA LYS A 402 3.26 -30.40 -1.02
C LYS A 402 2.40 -30.78 0.19
N LYS A 403 1.42 -29.95 0.57
CA LYS A 403 0.47 -30.29 1.66
C LYS A 403 -0.72 -31.11 1.14
N LYS A 404 -0.98 -31.10 -0.17
CA LYS A 404 -2.12 -31.78 -0.81
C LYS A 404 -1.79 -33.19 -1.30
N GLY A 405 -0.52 -33.44 -1.66
CA GLY A 405 0.03 -34.77 -1.94
C GLY A 405 0.70 -35.34 -0.70
#